data_AF-A0AAV2BFZ7-F1
#
_entry.id   AF-A0AAV2BFZ7-F1
#
_cell.length_a   1.000
_cell.length_b   1.000
_cell.length_c   1.000
_cell.angle_alpha   90.00
_cell.angle_beta   90.00
_cell.angle_gamma   90.00
#
_symmetry.space_group_name_H-M   'P 1'
#
loop_
_entity.id
_entity.type
_entity.pdbx_description
1 polymer ?
#
loop_
_entity_poly.entity_id
_entity_poly.type
_entity_poly.pdbx_seq_one_letter_code
_entity_poly.pdbx_strand_id
1 'polypeptide(L)'
;MSKKYNEKYYARYGDPRTSQWLLMDNPIYVFILVAAYFIITKWILPRVTRNRNPFELKKLTIVFNFGMMSLNAWVFYELLSLTWFKPNFNWLCQSVDWSNSEDALRVAKAGWIFLITALLEHLTTVLIVLKGKDSNLSGLHRFLQIQSPIVVWYGLKFAPGTCRHIFI
;
A
#
# COMPACT_ATOMS: atom_id res chain seq x y z
N MET A 1 -12.38 4.60 -25.47
CA MET A 1 -12.97 3.24 -25.38
C MET A 1 -12.37 2.40 -24.24
N SER A 2 -11.04 2.43 -24.02
CA SER A 2 -10.35 1.64 -22.97
C SER A 2 -10.80 1.91 -21.52
N LYS A 3 -10.96 3.17 -21.08
CA LYS A 3 -11.38 3.48 -19.69
C LYS A 3 -12.71 2.81 -19.30
N LYS A 4 -13.73 2.96 -20.13
CA LYS A 4 -15.09 2.42 -19.89
C LYS A 4 -15.14 0.89 -19.95
N TYR A 5 -14.22 0.27 -20.69
CA TYR A 5 -14.07 -1.20 -20.75
C TYR A 5 -13.38 -1.74 -19.49
N ASN A 6 -12.26 -1.13 -19.09
CA ASN A 6 -11.52 -1.53 -17.89
C ASN A 6 -12.37 -1.35 -16.62
N GLU A 7 -13.11 -0.25 -16.53
CA GLU A 7 -14.04 0.03 -15.43
C GLU A 7 -15.15 -1.03 -15.35
N LYS A 8 -15.71 -1.46 -16.50
CA LYS A 8 -16.64 -2.61 -16.56
C LYS A 8 -15.99 -3.94 -16.18
N TYR A 9 -14.72 -4.16 -16.52
CA TYR A 9 -14.00 -5.39 -16.17
C TYR A 9 -13.76 -5.47 -14.66
N TYR A 10 -13.24 -4.41 -14.05
CA TYR A 10 -12.99 -4.36 -12.61
C TYR A 10 -14.26 -4.33 -11.77
N ALA A 11 -15.35 -3.77 -12.30
CA ALA A 11 -16.67 -3.85 -11.66
C ALA A 11 -17.30 -5.25 -11.77
N ARG A 12 -16.93 -6.04 -12.80
CA ARG A 12 -17.51 -7.37 -13.04
C ARG A 12 -16.73 -8.51 -12.38
N TYR A 13 -15.41 -8.39 -12.30
CA TYR A 13 -14.51 -9.43 -11.74
C TYR A 13 -13.84 -9.03 -10.43
N GLY A 14 -13.92 -7.76 -10.05
CA GLY A 14 -13.39 -7.27 -8.78
C GLY A 14 -14.42 -7.38 -7.65
N ASP A 15 -13.92 -7.38 -6.42
CA ASP A 15 -14.77 -7.42 -5.24
C ASP A 15 -15.66 -6.17 -5.14
N PRO A 16 -17.01 -6.30 -5.19
CA PRO A 16 -17.91 -5.16 -5.11
C PRO A 16 -17.83 -4.42 -3.77
N ARG A 17 -17.40 -5.07 -2.68
CA ARG A 17 -17.24 -4.47 -1.33
C ARG A 17 -16.18 -3.37 -1.31
N THR A 18 -15.17 -3.50 -2.15
CA THR A 18 -14.05 -2.55 -2.25
C THR A 18 -14.28 -1.47 -3.29
N SER A 19 -15.35 -1.56 -4.09
CA SER A 19 -15.57 -0.70 -5.26
C SER A 19 -15.67 0.78 -4.91
N GLN A 20 -16.23 1.14 -3.76
CA GLN A 20 -16.40 2.53 -3.35
C GLN A 20 -15.22 3.10 -2.56
N TRP A 21 -14.17 2.31 -2.34
CA TRP A 21 -13.04 2.73 -1.53
C TRP A 21 -12.05 3.57 -2.33
N LEU A 22 -11.41 4.54 -1.66
CA LEU A 22 -10.44 5.43 -2.29
C LEU A 22 -9.36 4.61 -3.01
N LEU A 23 -9.09 4.96 -4.28
CA LEU A 23 -8.10 4.31 -5.17
C LEU A 23 -8.45 2.89 -5.67
N MET A 24 -9.62 2.34 -5.31
CA MET A 24 -10.02 0.97 -5.70
C MET A 24 -10.85 0.90 -6.99
N ASP A 25 -11.24 2.04 -7.56
CA ASP A 25 -11.99 2.11 -8.83
C ASP A 25 -11.16 1.61 -10.02
N ASN A 26 -9.92 2.08 -10.13
CA ASN A 26 -9.05 1.82 -11.27
C ASN A 26 -7.58 1.75 -10.84
N PRO A 27 -6.82 0.73 -11.28
CA PRO A 27 -5.42 0.61 -10.90
C PRO A 27 -4.56 1.75 -11.46
N ILE A 28 -5.05 2.46 -12.48
CA ILE A 28 -4.33 3.58 -13.09
C ILE A 28 -4.03 4.69 -12.08
N TYR A 29 -4.87 4.88 -11.05
CA TYR A 29 -4.61 5.88 -10.01
C TYR A 29 -3.38 5.51 -9.19
N VAL A 30 -3.24 4.24 -8.81
CA VAL A 30 -2.05 3.73 -8.13
C VAL A 30 -0.83 3.87 -9.04
N PHE A 31 -0.92 3.44 -10.31
CA PHE A 31 0.19 3.59 -11.26
C PHE A 31 0.64 5.04 -11.44
N ILE A 32 -0.29 5.99 -11.51
CA ILE A 32 0.02 7.42 -11.62
C ILE A 32 0.77 7.90 -10.36
N LEU A 33 0.31 7.51 -9.17
CA LEU A 33 0.98 7.88 -7.91
C LEU A 33 2.39 7.30 -7.81
N VAL A 34 2.56 6.02 -8.15
CA VAL A 34 3.88 5.36 -8.16
C VAL A 34 4.82 5.99 -9.19
N ALA A 35 4.33 6.28 -10.39
CA ALA A 35 5.11 6.95 -11.43
C ALA A 35 5.50 8.37 -11.02
N ALA A 36 4.57 9.13 -10.42
CA ALA A 36 4.84 10.45 -9.88
C ALA A 36 5.93 10.39 -8.80
N TYR A 37 5.82 9.46 -7.84
CA TYR A 37 6.84 9.23 -6.82
C TYR A 37 8.23 8.96 -7.44
N PHE A 38 8.30 8.07 -8.44
CA PHE A 38 9.55 7.74 -9.10
C PHE A 38 10.17 8.95 -9.80
N ILE A 39 9.38 9.72 -10.55
CA ILE A 39 9.85 10.94 -11.24
C ILE A 39 10.31 11.98 -10.22
N ILE A 40 9.52 12.20 -9.17
CA ILE A 40 9.80 13.17 -8.11
C ILE A 40 11.13 12.83 -7.42
N THR A 41 11.31 11.58 -6.97
CA THR A 41 12.52 11.17 -6.23
C THR A 41 13.77 11.04 -7.08
N LYS A 42 13.67 10.60 -8.35
CA LYS A 42 14.84 10.43 -9.22
C LYS A 42 15.24 11.68 -9.98
N TRP A 43 14.28 12.52 -10.37
CA TRP A 43 14.55 13.64 -11.27
C TRP A 43 14.41 15.00 -10.58
N ILE A 44 13.33 15.21 -9.82
CA ILE A 44 13.00 16.55 -9.30
C ILE A 44 13.80 16.82 -8.03
N LEU A 45 13.70 15.94 -7.03
CA LEU A 45 14.34 16.17 -5.73
C LEU A 45 15.86 16.32 -5.82
N PRO A 46 16.62 15.47 -6.54
CA PRO A 46 18.07 15.62 -6.63
C PRO A 46 18.48 16.96 -7.25
N ARG A 47 17.67 17.52 -8.16
CA ARG A 47 17.91 18.85 -8.73
C ARG A 47 17.65 19.96 -7.72
N VAL A 48 16.62 19.81 -6.87
CA VAL A 48 16.27 20.79 -5.83
C VAL A 48 17.29 20.76 -4.67
N THR A 49 17.77 19.59 -4.28
CA THR A 49 18.69 19.42 -3.15
C THR A 49 20.16 19.65 -3.53
N ARG A 50 20.54 19.61 -4.82
CA ARG A 50 21.93 19.82 -5.27
C ARG A 50 22.49 21.19 -4.91
N ASN A 51 21.66 22.23 -4.88
CA ASN A 51 22.07 23.62 -4.60
C ASN A 51 21.52 24.15 -3.27
N ARG A 52 21.06 23.27 -2.36
CA ARG A 52 20.50 23.68 -1.06
C ARG A 52 21.02 22.82 0.07
N ASN A 53 21.18 23.43 1.24
CA ASN A 53 21.47 22.70 2.47
C ASN A 53 20.30 21.76 2.83
N PRO A 54 20.56 20.62 3.49
CA PRO A 54 19.53 19.68 3.92
C PRO A 54 18.41 20.36 4.71
N PHE A 55 17.15 20.04 4.38
CA PHE A 55 16.03 20.56 5.15
C PHE A 55 15.99 19.92 6.55
N GLU A 56 15.81 20.72 7.60
CA GLU A 56 15.66 20.24 8.98
C GLU A 56 14.24 19.69 9.25
N LEU A 57 13.90 18.57 8.61
CA LEU A 57 12.58 17.93 8.73
C LEU A 57 12.55 16.86 9.83
N LYS A 58 13.42 16.95 10.85
CA LYS A 58 13.60 15.88 11.86
C LYS A 58 12.30 15.57 12.60
N LYS A 59 11.60 16.59 13.12
CA LYS A 59 10.33 16.41 13.85
C LYS A 59 9.25 15.80 12.95
N LEU A 60 9.15 16.29 11.71
CA LEU A 60 8.18 15.80 10.73
C LEU A 60 8.42 14.32 10.41
N THR A 61 9.67 13.93 10.12
CA THR A 61 10.01 12.51 9.85
C THR A 61 9.68 11.62 11.05
N ILE A 62 9.94 12.06 12.29
CA ILE A 62 9.66 11.27 13.49
C ILE A 62 8.15 11.04 13.64
N VAL A 63 7.34 12.09 13.50
CA VAL A 63 5.87 12.00 13.61
C VAL A 63 5.30 11.09 12.52
N PHE A 64 5.76 11.22 11.27
CA PHE A 64 5.34 10.35 10.17
C PHE A 64 5.73 8.89 10.43
N ASN A 65 6.98 8.62 10.80
CA ASN A 65 7.43 7.25 11.06
C ASN A 65 6.67 6.61 12.22
N PHE A 66 6.39 7.37 13.28
CA PHE A 66 5.61 6.87 14.40
C PHE A 66 4.17 6.56 13.99
N GLY A 67 3.52 7.47 13.27
CA GLY A 67 2.16 7.25 12.75
C GLY A 67 2.08 6.04 11.83
N MET A 68 3.06 5.87 10.94
CA MET A 68 3.18 4.70 10.07
C MET A 68 3.37 3.40 10.86
N MET A 69 4.24 3.42 11.87
CA MET A 69 4.44 2.27 12.76
C MET A 69 3.14 1.89 13.48
N SER A 70 2.39 2.86 14.00
CA SER A 70 1.10 2.62 14.66
C SER A 70 0.06 2.04 13.70
N LEU A 71 -0.04 2.56 12.47
CA LEU A 71 -0.97 2.05 11.46
C LEU A 71 -0.63 0.62 11.05
N ASN A 72 0.65 0.33 10.77
CA ASN A 72 1.09 -1.00 10.42
C ASN A 72 0.91 -1.99 11.59
N ALA A 73 1.13 -1.56 12.83
CA ALA A 73 0.86 -2.37 14.01
C ALA A 73 -0.64 -2.70 14.15
N TRP A 74 -1.52 -1.75 13.86
CA TRP A 74 -2.97 -1.98 13.85
C TRP A 74 -3.38 -2.97 12.75
N VAL A 75 -2.87 -2.82 11.52
CA VAL A 75 -3.13 -3.78 10.42
C VAL A 75 -2.63 -5.18 10.81
N PHE A 76 -1.43 -5.27 11.40
CA PHE A 76 -0.88 -6.53 11.88
C PHE A 76 -1.77 -7.18 12.95
N TYR A 77 -2.26 -6.39 13.92
CA TYR A 77 -3.18 -6.87 14.94
C TYR A 77 -4.51 -7.39 14.36
N GLU A 78 -5.13 -6.65 13.43
CA GLU A 78 -6.36 -7.08 12.76
C GLU A 78 -6.15 -8.41 12.03
N LEU A 79 -5.08 -8.52 11.23
CA LEU A 79 -4.76 -9.76 10.51
C LEU A 79 -4.48 -10.91 11.48
N LEU A 80 -3.73 -10.69 12.56
CA LEU A 80 -3.44 -11.71 13.56
C LEU A 80 -4.72 -12.17 14.29
N SER A 81 -5.64 -11.25 14.59
CA SER A 81 -6.91 -11.58 15.25
C SER A 81 -7.83 -12.44 14.37
N LEU A 82 -7.82 -12.18 13.06
CA LEU A 82 -8.67 -12.85 12.08
C LEU A 82 -8.05 -14.16 11.54
N THR A 83 -6.77 -14.39 11.82
CA THR A 83 -6.04 -15.61 11.43
C THR A 83 -5.65 -16.45 12.64
N TRP A 84 -4.76 -15.95 13.51
CA TRP A 84 -4.14 -16.71 14.61
C TRP A 84 -5.02 -16.95 15.81
N PHE A 85 -5.90 -16.00 16.11
CA PHE A 85 -6.81 -16.13 17.25
C PHE A 85 -8.20 -16.68 16.86
N LYS A 86 -8.42 -16.98 15.57
CA LYS A 86 -9.67 -17.59 15.09
C LYS A 86 -9.60 -19.12 15.20
N PRO A 87 -10.44 -19.76 16.04
CA PRO A 87 -10.56 -21.21 16.03
C PRO A 87 -11.14 -21.64 14.67
N ASN A 88 -10.47 -22.58 13.98
CA ASN A 88 -10.75 -23.08 12.62
C ASN A 88 -10.10 -22.34 11.44
N PHE A 89 -9.12 -21.45 11.66
CA PHE A 89 -8.34 -20.91 10.54
C PHE A 89 -7.35 -21.95 9.99
N ASN A 90 -7.38 -22.21 8.68
CA ASN A 90 -6.44 -23.12 8.04
C ASN A 90 -5.19 -22.36 7.56
N TRP A 91 -4.09 -22.55 8.28
CA TRP A 91 -2.77 -21.98 8.02
C TRP A 91 -2.19 -22.28 6.64
N LEU A 92 -2.57 -23.42 6.06
CA LEU A 92 -2.03 -23.87 4.78
C LEU A 92 -2.86 -23.34 3.60
N CYS A 93 -4.18 -23.35 3.74
CA CYS A 93 -5.09 -22.95 2.67
C CYS A 93 -6.41 -22.46 3.26
N GLN A 94 -6.54 -21.15 3.39
CA GLN A 94 -7.81 -20.50 3.66
C GLN A 94 -8.38 -19.94 2.36
N SER A 95 -9.58 -20.37 1.99
CA SER A 95 -10.33 -19.80 0.87
C SER A 95 -10.75 -18.37 1.19
N VAL A 96 -10.78 -17.50 0.18
CA VAL A 96 -11.32 -16.15 0.31
C VAL A 96 -12.78 -16.23 0.71
N ASP A 97 -13.14 -15.56 1.81
CA ASP A 97 -14.53 -15.35 2.19
C ASP A 97 -15.10 -14.16 1.42
N TRP A 98 -15.92 -14.49 0.42
CA TRP A 98 -16.64 -13.51 -0.41
C TRP A 98 -17.95 -13.03 0.22
N SER A 99 -18.31 -13.52 1.41
CA SER A 99 -19.53 -13.11 2.11
C SER A 99 -19.40 -11.71 2.72
N ASN A 100 -20.53 -11.07 3.02
CA ASN A 100 -20.55 -9.80 3.76
C ASN A 100 -20.43 -10.02 5.28
N SER A 101 -19.71 -11.06 5.72
CA SER A 101 -19.44 -11.30 7.13
C SER A 101 -18.59 -10.16 7.71
N GLU A 102 -18.80 -9.86 9.00
CA GLU A 102 -18.05 -8.80 9.68
C GLU A 102 -16.54 -9.04 9.63
N ASP A 103 -16.12 -10.30 9.76
CA ASP A 103 -14.73 -10.71 9.67
C ASP A 103 -14.14 -10.45 8.27
N ALA A 104 -14.85 -10.83 7.20
CA ALA A 104 -14.37 -10.62 5.83
C ALA A 104 -14.26 -9.12 5.48
N LEU A 105 -15.19 -8.29 5.97
CA LEU A 105 -15.11 -6.84 5.82
C LEU A 105 -13.94 -6.24 6.60
N ARG A 106 -13.62 -6.77 7.78
CA ARG A 106 -12.44 -6.35 8.57
C ARG A 106 -11.13 -6.70 7.85
N VAL A 107 -11.02 -7.90 7.29
CA VAL A 107 -9.83 -8.29 6.48
C VAL A 107 -9.67 -7.38 5.27
N ALA A 108 -10.75 -7.13 4.53
CA ALA A 108 -10.72 -6.23 3.37
C ALA A 108 -10.30 -4.81 3.78
N LYS A 109 -10.85 -4.28 4.89
CA LYS A 109 -10.51 -2.95 5.41
C LYS A 109 -9.05 -2.87 5.86
N ALA A 110 -8.53 -3.89 6.53
CA ALA A 110 -7.13 -3.97 6.92
C ALA A 110 -6.21 -3.95 5.70
N GLY A 111 -6.54 -4.71 4.65
CA GLY A 111 -5.79 -4.67 3.40
C GLY A 111 -5.88 -3.32 2.70
N TRP A 112 -7.04 -2.65 2.69
CA TRP A 112 -7.16 -1.30 2.12
C TRP A 112 -6.32 -0.28 2.90
N ILE A 113 -6.30 -0.35 4.23
CA ILE A 113 -5.41 0.48 5.04
C ILE A 113 -3.95 0.17 4.72
N PHE A 114 -3.60 -1.11 4.48
CA PHE A 114 -2.26 -1.49 4.04
C PHE A 114 -1.88 -0.91 2.67
N LEU A 115 -2.82 -0.78 1.74
CA LEU A 115 -2.58 -0.07 0.46
C LEU A 115 -2.25 1.40 0.71
N ILE A 116 -3.00 2.05 1.62
CA ILE A 116 -2.76 3.46 1.96
C ILE A 116 -1.41 3.62 2.67
N THR A 117 -1.05 2.75 3.61
CA THR A 117 0.26 2.81 4.27
C THR A 117 1.38 2.61 3.25
N ALA A 118 1.27 1.66 2.32
CA ALA A 118 2.26 1.47 1.25
C ALA A 118 2.46 2.75 0.39
N LEU A 119 1.40 3.53 0.15
CA LEU A 119 1.51 4.82 -0.54
C LEU A 119 2.11 5.92 0.36
N LEU A 120 1.81 5.93 1.66
CA LEU A 120 2.42 6.87 2.61
C LEU A 120 3.91 6.61 2.82
N GLU A 121 4.37 5.37 2.69
CA GLU A 121 5.81 5.04 2.72
C GLU A 121 6.60 5.76 1.63
N HIS A 122 5.99 6.01 0.47
CA HIS A 122 6.61 6.82 -0.60
C HIS A 122 6.91 8.23 -0.12
N LEU A 123 5.99 8.86 0.63
CA LEU A 123 6.18 10.20 1.17
C LEU A 123 7.32 10.24 2.18
N THR A 124 7.44 9.22 3.03
CA THR A 124 8.57 9.09 3.96
C THR A 124 9.90 9.04 3.20
N THR A 125 9.96 8.29 2.10
CA THR A 125 11.16 8.23 1.25
C THR A 125 11.46 9.58 0.60
N VAL A 126 10.43 10.32 0.14
CA VAL A 126 10.60 11.70 -0.35
C VAL A 126 11.22 12.59 0.73
N LEU A 127 10.75 12.51 1.98
CA LEU A 127 11.31 13.28 3.10
C LEU A 127 12.78 12.92 3.39
N ILE A 128 13.17 11.65 3.24
CA ILE A 128 14.56 11.21 3.41
C ILE A 128 15.46 11.79 2.32
N VAL A 129 15.00 11.78 1.06
CA VAL A 129 15.75 12.36 -0.07
C VAL A 129 15.87 13.88 0.10
N LEU A 130 14.84 14.58 0.58
CA LEU A 130 14.92 16.03 0.88
C LEU A 130 15.96 16.37 1.96
N LYS A 131 16.23 15.45 2.88
CA LYS A 131 17.24 15.61 3.92
C LYS A 131 18.67 15.32 3.42
N GLY A 132 18.85 15.03 2.14
CA GLY A 132 20.15 14.64 1.58
C GLY A 132 20.73 13.38 2.19
N LYS A 133 19.88 12.48 2.72
CA LYS A 133 20.26 11.17 3.29
C LYS A 133 19.88 10.02 2.36
N ASP A 134 19.99 10.24 1.06
CA ASP A 134 19.70 9.28 0.01
C ASP A 134 20.67 8.09 -0.02
N SER A 135 21.88 8.25 0.52
CA SER A 135 22.86 7.16 0.74
C SER A 135 22.31 5.99 1.56
N ASN A 136 21.31 6.22 2.42
CA ASN A 136 20.70 5.20 3.26
C ASN A 136 19.64 4.37 2.52
N LEU A 137 19.25 4.77 1.30
CA LEU A 137 18.21 4.11 0.52
C LEU A 137 18.85 3.20 -0.53
N SER A 138 18.80 1.89 -0.30
CA SER A 138 19.27 0.91 -1.28
C SER A 138 18.38 0.88 -2.54
N GLY A 139 18.92 0.39 -3.65
CA GLY A 139 18.14 0.15 -4.87
C GLY A 139 16.98 -0.82 -4.64
N LEU A 140 17.23 -1.87 -3.85
CA LEU A 140 16.24 -2.88 -3.48
C LEU A 140 15.08 -2.27 -2.69
N HIS A 141 15.37 -1.39 -1.72
CA HIS A 141 14.32 -0.73 -0.94
C HIS A 141 13.37 0.08 -1.84
N ARG A 142 13.91 0.83 -2.81
CA ARG A 142 13.09 1.58 -3.78
C ARG A 142 12.26 0.67 -4.67
N PHE A 143 12.84 -0.45 -5.12
CA PHE A 143 12.12 -1.43 -5.93
C PHE A 143 10.94 -2.05 -5.18
N LEU A 144 11.18 -2.48 -3.94
CA LEU A 144 10.16 -3.02 -3.04
C LEU A 144 9.03 -1.99 -2.84
N GLN A 145 9.35 -0.74 -2.56
CA GLN A 145 8.34 0.31 -2.40
C GLN A 145 7.50 0.56 -3.67
N ILE A 146 8.07 0.43 -4.86
CA ILE A 146 7.34 0.62 -6.12
C ILE A 146 6.37 -0.54 -6.38
N GLN A 147 6.79 -1.78 -6.13
CA GLN A 147 5.96 -2.96 -6.41
C GLN A 147 4.85 -3.17 -5.36
N SER A 148 5.13 -2.92 -4.08
CA SER A 148 4.20 -3.20 -2.98
C SER A 148 2.77 -2.66 -3.18
N PRO A 149 2.54 -1.36 -3.46
CA PRO A 149 1.18 -0.85 -3.63
C PRO A 149 0.47 -1.42 -4.86
N ILE A 150 1.21 -1.82 -5.90
CA ILE A 150 0.64 -2.45 -7.09
C ILE A 150 0.16 -3.87 -6.73
N VAL A 151 1.02 -4.66 -6.09
CA VAL A 151 0.70 -6.03 -5.67
C VAL A 151 -0.50 -6.04 -4.70
N VAL A 152 -0.49 -5.13 -3.72
CA VAL A 152 -1.59 -5.01 -2.74
C VAL A 152 -2.90 -4.60 -3.41
N TRP A 153 -2.87 -3.69 -4.39
CA TRP A 153 -4.08 -3.30 -5.11
C TRP A 153 -4.71 -4.48 -5.85
N TYR A 154 -3.90 -5.27 -6.57
CA TYR A 154 -4.39 -6.47 -7.26
C TYR A 154 -4.86 -7.54 -6.27
N GLY A 155 -4.14 -7.73 -5.16
CA GLY A 155 -4.54 -8.65 -4.08
C GLY A 155 -5.90 -8.29 -3.49
N LEU A 156 -6.12 -7.01 -3.17
CA LEU A 156 -7.41 -6.53 -2.66
C LEU A 156 -8.55 -6.64 -3.67
N LYS A 157 -8.29 -6.34 -4.94
CA LYS A 157 -9.34 -6.28 -5.95
C LYS A 157 -9.84 -7.67 -6.34
N PHE A 158 -8.94 -8.65 -6.42
CA PHE A 158 -9.23 -9.98 -6.96
C PHE A 158 -9.21 -11.10 -5.92
N ALA A 159 -8.62 -10.89 -4.75
CA ALA A 159 -8.48 -11.93 -3.74
C ALA A 159 -8.32 -11.39 -2.30
N PRO A 160 -9.26 -10.55 -1.80
CA PRO A 160 -9.14 -9.92 -0.49
C PRO A 160 -9.23 -10.97 0.62
N GLY A 161 -8.08 -11.34 1.18
CA GLY A 161 -8.00 -12.25 2.33
C GLY A 161 -7.44 -13.65 2.07
N THR A 162 -6.96 -13.97 0.86
CA THR A 162 -6.28 -15.27 0.65
C THR A 162 -4.90 -15.29 1.30
N CYS A 163 -4.66 -16.27 2.15
CA CYS A 163 -3.36 -16.49 2.79
C CYS A 163 -2.23 -16.78 1.78
N ARG A 164 -2.56 -17.20 0.55
CA ARG A 164 -1.57 -17.57 -0.47
C ARG A 164 -0.88 -16.38 -1.16
N HIS A 165 -1.43 -15.17 -1.11
CA HIS A 165 -0.94 -14.03 -1.91
C HIS A 165 -0.40 -12.84 -1.11
N ILE A 166 -0.48 -12.85 0.22
CA ILE A 166 -0.07 -11.71 1.07
C ILE A 166 1.36 -11.86 1.64
N PHE A 167 1.99 -13.04 1.53
CA PHE A 167 3.30 -13.31 2.18
C PHE A 167 4.40 -13.89 1.26
N ILE A 168 4.38 -13.59 -0.05
CA ILE A 168 5.52 -13.86 -0.94
C ILE A 168 5.93 -12.56 -1.64
#